data_AF-A0A1Y0Y8E0-F1
#
_entry.id   AF-A0A1Y0Y8E0-F1
#
_cell.length_a   1.000
_cell.length_b   1.000
_cell.length_c   1.000
_cell.angle_alpha   90.00
_cell.angle_beta   90.00
_cell.angle_gamma   90.00
#
_symmetry.space_group_name_H-M   'P 1'
#
loop_
_entity.id
_entity.type
_entity.pdbx_description
1 polymer ?
#
loop_
_entity_poly.entity_id
_entity_poly.type
_entity_poly.pdbx_seq_one_letter_code
_entity_poly.pdbx_strand_id
1 'polypeptide(L)'
;MSNDAIKIEKSGTGFVLIGSINRVSYSIEQEARSGSMAAAYSYGRLDDLRKETALKLVQQTTNNFIADRPSISELSMLRDAAECLITISIAEMRKATGAPNQQTEP
;
A
#
# COMPACT_ATOMS: atom_id res chain seq x y z
N MET A 1 11.45 -22.91 -6.77
CA MET A 1 11.82 -21.48 -6.78
C MET A 1 11.75 -21.00 -5.34
N SER A 2 12.83 -20.39 -4.83
CA SER A 2 12.87 -19.85 -3.47
C SER A 2 11.81 -18.76 -3.34
N ASN A 3 10.85 -18.96 -2.45
CA ASN A 3 9.85 -17.95 -2.14
C ASN A 3 10.52 -16.98 -1.17
N ASP A 4 11.36 -16.08 -1.70
CA ASP A 4 12.06 -15.09 -0.89
C ASP A 4 11.04 -14.06 -0.39
N ALA A 5 10.35 -14.42 0.68
CA ALA A 5 9.31 -13.59 1.27
C ALA A 5 9.93 -12.26 1.73
N ILE A 6 9.44 -11.16 1.16
CA ILE A 6 9.78 -9.82 1.60
C ILE A 6 9.21 -9.64 3.02
N LYS A 7 10.07 -9.26 3.97
CA LYS A 7 9.69 -9.04 5.38
C LYS A 7 9.89 -7.58 5.77
N ILE A 8 9.04 -7.08 6.67
CA ILE A 8 9.21 -5.77 7.30
C ILE A 8 9.50 -6.01 8.78
N GLU A 9 10.61 -5.47 9.26
CA GLU A 9 11.02 -5.57 10.67
C GLU A 9 11.17 -4.18 11.27
N LYS A 10 10.79 -4.02 12.54
CA LYS A 10 11.07 -2.80 13.30
C LYS A 10 12.57 -2.75 13.62
N SER A 11 13.22 -1.63 13.34
CA SER A 11 14.64 -1.42 13.63
C SER A 11 14.84 -0.06 14.29
N GLY A 12 15.12 -0.07 15.59
CA GLY A 12 15.19 1.14 16.40
C GLY A 12 13.88 1.92 16.36
N THR A 13 13.95 3.18 15.91
CA THR A 13 12.79 4.07 15.74
C THR A 13 12.11 3.95 14.37
N GLY A 14 12.64 3.12 13.46
CA GLY A 14 12.15 2.96 12.09
C GLY A 14 11.82 1.51 11.72
N PHE A 15 11.82 1.26 10.42
CA PHE A 15 11.41 -0.01 9.81
C PHE A 15 12.40 -0.39 8.70
N VAL A 16 12.64 -1.69 8.52
CA VAL A 16 13.52 -2.21 7.46
C VAL A 16 12.75 -3.23 6.65
N LEU A 17 12.76 -3.03 5.33
CA LEU A 17 12.28 -3.99 4.35
C LEU A 17 13.43 -4.91 3.94
N ILE A 18 13.24 -6.22 4.09
CA ILE A 18 14.23 -7.26 3.87
C ILE A 18 13.76 -8.14 2.72
N GLY A 19 14.40 -8.00 1.56
CA GLY A 19 14.30 -8.97 0.46
C GLY A 19 15.47 -9.95 0.47
N SER A 20 15.54 -10.83 -0.52
CA SER A 20 16.60 -11.86 -0.61
C SER A 20 18.01 -11.30 -0.72
N ILE A 21 18.16 -10.11 -1.31
CA ILE A 21 19.47 -9.53 -1.66
C ILE A 21 19.62 -8.10 -1.14
N ASN A 22 18.51 -7.44 -0.79
CA ASN A 22 18.49 -6.01 -0.46
C ASN A 22 17.80 -5.74 0.87
N ARG A 23 18.36 -4.81 1.65
CA ARG A 23 17.73 -4.22 2.84
C ARG A 23 17.53 -2.72 2.61
N VAL A 24 16.31 -2.24 2.83
CA VAL A 24 15.95 -0.83 2.65
C VAL A 24 15.33 -0.30 3.93
N SER A 25 15.89 0.78 4.48
CA SER A 25 15.42 1.41 5.72
C SER A 25 14.37 2.48 5.42
N TYR A 26 13.37 2.56 6.29
CA TYR A 26 12.27 3.51 6.26
C TYR A 26 12.04 4.10 7.65
N SER A 27 11.66 5.37 7.71
CA SER A 27 11.32 6.03 8.98
C SER A 27 9.87 5.76 9.40
N ILE A 28 9.01 5.36 8.46
CA ILE A 28 7.57 5.18 8.65
C ILE A 28 7.15 3.79 8.13
N GLU A 29 6.32 3.07 8.89
CA GLU A 29 5.89 1.71 8.54
C GLU A 29 5.13 1.65 7.21
N GLN A 30 4.27 2.63 6.97
CA GLN A 30 3.47 2.76 5.75
C GLN A 30 4.36 2.88 4.49
N GLU A 31 5.52 3.54 4.62
CA GLU A 31 6.51 3.60 3.54
C GLU A 31 7.19 2.25 3.31
N ALA A 32 7.50 1.50 4.37
CA ALA A 32 8.03 0.14 4.21
C ALA A 32 7.00 -0.78 3.54
N ARG A 33 5.73 -0.70 3.94
CA ARG A 33 4.62 -1.47 3.36
C ARG A 33 4.42 -1.18 1.88
N SER A 34 4.40 0.09 1.47
CA SER A 34 4.29 0.46 0.06
C SER A 34 5.49 -0.04 -0.77
N GLY A 35 6.69 -0.11 -0.19
CA GLY A 35 7.87 -0.70 -0.85
C GLY A 35 7.71 -2.20 -1.09
N SER A 36 7.19 -2.92 -0.09
CA SER A 36 6.89 -4.35 -0.20
C SER A 36 5.84 -4.62 -1.29
N MET A 37 4.78 -3.81 -1.33
CA MET A 37 3.72 -3.96 -2.32
C MET A 37 4.22 -3.66 -3.74
N ALA A 38 5.05 -2.63 -3.90
CA ALA A 38 5.66 -2.30 -5.19
C ALA A 38 6.57 -3.43 -5.68
N ALA A 39 7.27 -4.12 -4.80
CA ALA A 39 8.08 -5.28 -5.19
C ALA A 39 7.21 -6.51 -5.53
N ALA A 40 6.12 -6.75 -4.78
CA ALA A 40 5.35 -8.00 -4.87
C ALA A 40 4.29 -8.04 -5.98
N TYR A 41 3.63 -6.92 -6.29
CA TYR A 41 2.47 -6.92 -7.20
C TYR A 41 2.81 -6.41 -8.60
N SER A 42 2.05 -6.78 -9.63
CA SER A 42 2.16 -6.15 -10.96
C SER A 42 1.48 -4.78 -10.98
N TYR A 43 1.71 -3.96 -12.01
CA TYR A 43 0.98 -2.70 -12.20
C TYR A 43 -0.54 -2.90 -12.23
N GLY A 44 -1.02 -3.83 -13.05
CA GLY A 44 -2.46 -4.11 -13.15
C GLY A 44 -3.03 -4.55 -11.80
N ARG A 45 -2.30 -5.37 -11.03
CA ARG A 45 -2.78 -5.79 -9.71
C ARG A 45 -2.83 -4.64 -8.70
N LEU A 46 -1.87 -3.72 -8.74
CA LEU A 46 -1.91 -2.53 -7.87
C LEU A 46 -3.07 -1.61 -8.24
N ASP A 47 -3.34 -1.42 -9.53
CA ASP A 47 -4.48 -0.62 -10.02
C ASP A 47 -5.83 -1.23 -9.61
N ASP A 48 -5.98 -2.55 -9.75
CA ASP A 48 -7.16 -3.26 -9.27
C ASP A 48 -7.33 -3.13 -7.75
N LEU A 49 -6.26 -3.35 -6.98
CA LEU A 49 -6.29 -3.21 -5.52
C LEU A 49 -6.65 -1.79 -5.09
N ARG A 50 -6.16 -0.78 -5.81
CA ARG A 50 -6.46 0.63 -5.53
C ARG A 50 -7.94 0.91 -5.76
N LYS A 51 -8.51 0.44 -6.88
CA LYS A 51 -9.95 0.56 -7.19
C LYS A 51 -10.82 -0.18 -6.17
N GLU A 52 -10.47 -1.42 -5.84
CA GLU A 52 -11.17 -2.22 -4.83
C GLU A 52 -11.18 -1.52 -3.46
N THR A 53 -10.03 -0.98 -3.04
CA THR A 53 -9.87 -0.29 -1.75
C THR A 53 -10.62 1.04 -1.74
N ALA A 54 -10.58 1.80 -2.84
CA ALA A 54 -11.33 3.05 -2.96
C ALA A 54 -12.84 2.81 -2.90
N LEU A 55 -13.34 1.79 -3.61
CA LEU A 55 -14.75 1.41 -3.57
C LEU A 55 -15.18 1.03 -2.15
N LYS A 56 -14.38 0.21 -1.46
CA LYS A 56 -14.64 -0.19 -0.07
C LYS A 56 -14.71 1.02 0.86
N LEU A 57 -13.78 1.96 0.74
CA LEU A 57 -13.76 3.18 1.55
C LEU A 57 -15.04 4.01 1.34
N VAL A 58 -15.47 4.19 0.08
CA VAL A 58 -16.69 4.94 -0.25
C VAL A 58 -17.93 4.24 0.31
N GLN A 59 -18.03 2.92 0.16
CA GLN A 59 -19.15 2.13 0.69
C GLN A 59 -19.23 2.22 2.22
N GLN A 60 -18.10 2.05 2.91
CA GLN A 60 -18.04 2.18 4.37
C GLN A 60 -18.41 3.59 4.81
N THR A 61 -17.91 4.62 4.12
CA THR A 61 -18.21 6.02 4.45
C THR A 61 -19.69 6.31 4.28
N THR A 62 -20.28 5.83 3.19
CA THR A 62 -21.72 6.00 2.90
C THR A 62 -22.57 5.32 3.96
N ASN A 63 -22.27 4.07 4.31
CA ASN A 63 -22.99 3.33 5.34
C ASN A 63 -22.90 4.03 6.71
N ASN A 64 -21.72 4.52 7.07
CA ASN A 64 -21.48 5.23 8.32
C ASN A 64 -22.13 6.61 8.36
N PHE A 65 -22.35 7.26 7.22
CA PHE A 65 -23.03 8.56 7.16
C PHE A 65 -24.56 8.42 7.21
N ILE A 66 -25.08 7.31 6.68
CA ILE A 66 -26.50 6.94 6.84
C ILE A 66 -26.78 6.53 8.30
N ALA A 67 -25.81 5.92 8.97
CA ALA A 67 -25.87 5.70 10.41
C ALA A 67 -25.63 7.03 11.14
N ASP A 68 -26.70 7.63 11.66
CA ASP A 68 -26.75 8.97 12.30
C ASP A 68 -25.63 9.26 13.34
N ARG A 69 -24.98 8.22 13.89
CA ARG A 69 -23.78 8.31 14.75
C ARG A 69 -22.82 7.12 14.52
N PRO A 70 -21.74 7.28 13.74
CA PRO A 70 -20.75 6.23 13.59
C PRO A 70 -20.01 5.96 14.90
N SER A 71 -19.78 4.69 15.20
CA SER A 71 -18.99 4.23 16.34
C SER A 71 -17.49 4.48 16.14
N ILE A 72 -16.73 4.51 17.24
CA ILE A 72 -15.26 4.62 17.20
C ILE A 72 -14.63 3.51 16.34
N SER A 73 -15.19 2.29 16.41
CA SER A 73 -14.73 1.15 15.60
C SER A 73 -14.90 1.42 14.10
N GLU A 74 -16.06 1.94 13.70
CA GLU A 74 -16.34 2.29 12.31
C GLU A 74 -15.44 3.42 11.79
N LEU A 75 -15.17 4.42 12.60
CA LEU A 75 -14.22 5.48 12.27
C LEU A 75 -12.79 4.94 12.13
N SER A 76 -12.37 4.00 13.00
CA SER A 76 -11.07 3.34 12.87
C SER A 76 -10.97 2.54 11.57
N MET A 77 -12.02 1.80 11.20
CA MET A 77 -12.04 1.06 9.93
C MET A 77 -11.92 1.96 8.71
N LEU A 78 -12.55 3.14 8.73
CA LEU A 78 -12.42 4.14 7.67
C LEU A 78 -10.99 4.67 7.56
N ARG A 79 -10.35 4.99 8.70
CA ARG A 79 -8.95 5.40 8.73
C ARG A 79 -8.06 4.31 8.14
N ASP A 80 -8.21 3.07 8.58
CA ASP A 80 -7.37 1.96 8.11
C ASP A 80 -7.54 1.71 6.59
N ALA A 81 -8.76 1.85 6.07
CA ALA A 81 -9.03 1.78 4.63
C ALA A 81 -8.36 2.93 3.85
N ALA A 82 -8.40 4.15 4.38
CA ALA A 82 -7.74 5.31 3.78
C ALA A 82 -6.20 5.16 3.78
N GLU A 83 -5.61 4.71 4.90
CA GLU A 83 -4.18 4.43 5.00
C GLU A 83 -3.74 3.34 4.02
N CYS A 84 -4.55 2.29 3.86
CA CYS A 84 -4.33 1.24 2.87
C CYS A 84 -4.32 1.81 1.44
N LEU A 85 -5.32 2.64 1.10
CA LEU A 85 -5.42 3.27 -0.22
C LEU A 85 -4.21 4.15 -0.54
N ILE A 86 -3.75 4.96 0.42
CA ILE A 86 -2.54 5.77 0.29
C ILE A 86 -1.32 4.89 0.08
N THR A 87 -1.20 3.80 0.85
CA THR A 87 -0.08 2.85 0.74
C THR A 87 -0.01 2.22 -0.66
N ILE A 88 -1.15 1.77 -1.20
CA ILE A 88 -1.24 1.21 -2.56
C ILE A 88 -0.85 2.27 -3.60
N SER A 89 -1.35 3.49 -3.46
CA SER A 89 -1.06 4.59 -4.39
C SER A 89 0.44 4.92 -4.41
N ILE A 90 1.09 4.93 -3.25
CA ILE A 90 2.56 5.11 -3.16
C ILE A 90 3.28 3.92 -3.82
N ALA A 91 2.80 2.69 -3.63
CA ALA A 91 3.38 1.51 -4.26
C ALA A 91 3.29 1.57 -5.80
N GLU A 92 2.17 2.04 -6.35
CA GLU A 92 2.02 2.28 -7.80
C GLU A 92 3.02 3.31 -8.31
N MET A 93 3.10 4.48 -7.65
CA MET A 93 4.04 5.53 -8.03
C MET A 93 5.48 5.03 -8.03
N ARG A 94 5.87 4.27 -7.00
CA ARG A 94 7.21 3.66 -6.91
C ARG A 94 7.47 2.69 -8.04
N LYS A 95 6.49 1.84 -8.36
CA LYS A 95 6.62 0.90 -9.48
C LYS A 95 6.80 1.67 -10.79
N ALA A 96 5.98 2.71 -11.03
CA ALA A 96 6.07 3.62 -12.18
C ALA A 96 7.47 4.22 -12.35
N THR A 97 8.06 4.72 -11.25
CA THR A 97 9.42 5.29 -11.27
C THR A 97 10.53 4.25 -11.41
N GLY A 98 10.27 2.98 -11.06
CA GLY A 98 11.24 1.89 -11.13
C GLY A 98 11.22 1.11 -12.44
N ALA A 99 10.23 1.34 -13.31
CA ALA A 99 10.28 0.83 -14.68
C ALA A 99 11.25 1.71 -15.49
N PRO A 100 12.29 1.14 -16.13
CA PRO A 100 13.03 1.88 -17.14
C PRO A 100 12.01 2.32 -18.19
N ASN A 101 12.05 3.60 -18.58
CA ASN A 101 11.22 4.18 -19.63
C ASN A 101 11.14 3.21 -20.84
N GLN A 102 10.09 2.40 -20.91
CA GLN A 102 9.58 1.91 -22.19
C GLN A 102 8.70 3.03 -22.75
N GLN A 103 9.32 4.19 -22.95
CA GLN A 103 8.89 5.11 -24.00
C GLN A 103 9.50 4.54 -25.27
N THR A 104 8.74 3.67 -25.95
CA THR A 104 8.82 3.60 -27.40
C THR A 104 8.46 4.99 -27.92
N GLU A 105 9.48 5.73 -28.32
CA GLU A 105 9.32 6.84 -29.25
C GLU A 105 8.68 6.31 -30.56
N PRO A 106 7.83 7.10 -31.23
CA PRO A 106 7.27 6.75 -32.53
C PRO A 106 8.30 6.70 -33.65
#